data_AF-A0A842XMV3-F1
#
_entry.id   AF-A0A842XMV3-F1
#
_cell.length_a   1.000
_cell.length_b   1.000
_cell.length_c   1.000
_cell.angle_alpha   90.00
_cell.angle_beta   90.00
_cell.angle_gamma   90.00
#
_symmetry.space_group_name_H-M   'P 1'
#
loop_
_entity.id
_entity.type
_entity.pdbx_description
1 polymer ?
#
loop_
_entity_poly.entity_id
_entity_poly.type
_entity_poly.pdbx_seq_one_letter_code
_entity_poly.pdbx_strand_id
1 'polypeptide(L)' 'MVETEGAEFQRKAIFSFYALLLVAGIALYWIWGIMYDTWYPFDKGNIGIYVIYAPLMLFGIVGLLLYRKKKHLPQ' A
#
# COMPACT_ATOMS: atom_id res chain seq x y z
N MET A 1 12.48 -4.42 29.01
CA MET A 1 13.02 -5.01 27.77
C MET A 1 11.92 -5.62 26.90
N VAL A 2 10.99 -6.42 27.46
CA VAL A 2 9.84 -7.02 26.73
C VAL A 2 8.94 -5.99 26.02
N GLU A 3 8.71 -4.84 26.65
CA GLU A 3 7.83 -3.78 26.11
C GLU A 3 8.41 -3.12 24.84
N THR A 4 9.73 -3.01 24.76
CA THR A 4 10.45 -2.44 23.60
C THR A 4 10.42 -3.39 22.41
N GLU A 5 10.58 -4.69 22.65
CA GLU A 5 10.52 -5.73 21.61
C GLU A 5 9.11 -5.86 21.02
N GLY A 6 8.07 -5.79 21.86
CA GLY A 6 6.67 -5.80 21.42
C GLY A 6 6.34 -4.61 20.50
N ALA A 7 6.77 -3.40 20.88
CA ALA A 7 6.55 -2.20 20.07
C ALA A 7 7.29 -2.25 18.71
N GLU A 8 8.50 -2.81 18.67
CA GLU A 8 9.25 -3.02 17.43
C GLU A 8 8.56 -4.01 16.49
N PHE A 9 8.09 -5.14 17.03
CA PHE A 9 7.35 -6.15 16.30
C PHE A 9 6.04 -5.58 15.72
N GLN A 10 5.26 -4.88 16.55
CA GLN A 10 4.02 -4.24 16.12
C GLN A 10 4.25 -3.23 14.99
N ARG A 11 5.28 -2.38 15.11
CA ARG A 11 5.66 -1.43 14.04
C ARG A 11 5.98 -2.16 12.73
N LYS A 12 6.75 -3.25 12.79
CA LYS A 12 7.14 -4.03 11.62
C LYS A 12 5.93 -4.73 10.98
N ALA A 13 5.01 -5.25 11.79
CA ALA A 13 3.77 -5.85 11.33
C ALA A 13 2.89 -4.83 10.60
N ILE A 14 2.68 -3.64 11.20
CA ILE A 14 1.91 -2.56 10.59
C ILE A 14 2.55 -2.09 9.28
N PHE A 15 3.87 -1.89 9.27
CA PHE A 15 4.59 -1.52 8.05
C PHE A 15 4.41 -2.57 6.94
N SER A 16 4.50 -3.85 7.27
CA SER A 16 4.34 -4.95 6.30
C SER A 16 2.90 -5.03 5.77
N PHE A 17 1.89 -4.74 6.60
CA PHE A 17 0.50 -4.65 6.16
C PHE A 17 0.30 -3.55 5.12
N TYR A 18 0.83 -2.34 5.36
CA TYR A 18 0.75 -1.26 4.38
C TYR A 18 1.56 -1.54 3.11
N ALA A 19 2.69 -2.23 3.22
CA ALA A 19 3.43 -2.74 2.06
C ALA A 19 2.57 -3.67 1.21
N LEU A 20 1.85 -4.59 1.85
CA LEU A 20 0.94 -5.53 1.17
C LEU A 20 -0.20 -4.79 0.46
N LEU A 21 -0.81 -3.78 1.09
CA LEU A 21 -1.84 -2.95 0.44
C LEU A 21 -1.31 -2.28 -0.83
N LEU A 22 -0.09 -1.73 -0.78
CA LEU A 22 0.53 -1.11 -1.95
C LEU A 22 0.76 -2.13 -3.08
N VAL A 23 1.34 -3.29 -2.75
CA VAL A 23 1.57 -4.36 -3.72
C VAL A 23 0.26 -4.86 -4.32
N ALA A 24 -0.78 -5.01 -3.50
CA ALA A 24 -2.11 -5.40 -3.96
C ALA A 24 -2.72 -4.37 -4.92
N GLY A 25 -2.58 -3.07 -4.62
CA GLY A 25 -3.03 -1.99 -5.52
C GLY A 25 -2.32 -2.02 -6.87
N ILE A 26 -0.99 -2.17 -6.87
CA ILE A 26 -0.19 -2.31 -8.09
C ILE A 26 -0.62 -3.55 -8.88
N ALA A 27 -0.71 -4.70 -8.23
CA ALA A 27 -1.11 -5.95 -8.88
C ALA A 27 -2.52 -5.85 -9.49
N LEU A 28 -3.49 -5.28 -8.77
CA LEU A 28 -4.85 -5.08 -9.25
C LEU A 28 -4.89 -4.21 -10.51
N TYR A 29 -4.14 -3.11 -10.54
CA TYR A 29 -4.04 -2.22 -11.69
C TYR A 29 -3.49 -2.92 -12.93
N TRP A 30 -2.39 -3.65 -12.78
CA TRP A 30 -1.75 -4.37 -13.89
C TRP A 30 -2.58 -5.55 -14.38
N ILE A 31 -3.13 -6.36 -13.48
CA ILE A 31 -4.01 -7.48 -13.84
C ILE A 31 -5.22 -6.96 -14.61
N TRP A 32 -5.83 -5.85 -14.16
CA TRP A 32 -6.96 -5.25 -14.86
C TRP A 32 -6.60 -4.79 -16.27
N GLY A 33 -5.52 -4.02 -16.41
CA GLY A 33 -5.08 -3.51 -17.71
C GLY A 33 -4.77 -4.62 -18.73
N ILE A 34 -4.20 -5.73 -18.28
CA ILE A 34 -3.92 -6.90 -19.13
C ILE A 34 -5.20 -7.66 -19.49
N MET A 35 -6.10 -7.87 -18.53
CA MET A 35 -7.33 -8.66 -18.71
C MET A 35 -8.38 -7.98 -19.60
N TYR A 36 -8.48 -6.65 -19.51
CA TYR A 36 -9.57 -5.88 -20.12
C TYR A 36 -9.09 -4.90 -21.20
N ASP A 37 -7.78 -4.88 -21.49
CA ASP A 37 -7.14 -4.01 -22.49
C ASP A 37 -7.55 -2.53 -22.36
N THR A 38 -7.70 -2.07 -21.11
CA THR A 38 -8.15 -0.71 -20.82
C THR A 38 -7.53 -0.18 -19.54
N TRP A 39 -7.18 1.10 -19.58
CA TRP A 39 -6.57 1.83 -18.48
C TRP A 39 -7.34 3.12 -18.16
N TYR A 40 -8.43 3.42 -18.86
CA TYR A 40 -9.12 4.70 -18.70
C TYR A 40 -10.10 4.66 -17.52
N PRO A 41 -9.89 5.45 -16.45
CA PRO A 41 -10.69 5.32 -15.23
C PRO A 41 -12.13 5.79 -15.35
N PHE A 42 -12.42 6.71 -16.26
CA PHE A 42 -13.76 7.27 -16.44
C PHE A 42 -14.60 6.51 -17.47
N ASP A 43 -14.11 5.37 -17.96
CA ASP A 43 -14.96 4.45 -18.68
C ASP A 43 -15.92 3.77 -17.70
N LYS A 44 -17.21 3.63 -18.07
CA LYS A 44 -18.24 3.16 -17.12
C LYS A 44 -17.92 1.78 -16.53
N GLY A 45 -17.26 0.92 -17.30
CA GLY A 45 -16.82 -0.41 -16.85
C GLY A 45 -15.66 -0.39 -15.85
N ASN A 46 -14.86 0.69 -15.83
CA ASN A 46 -13.62 0.74 -15.07
C ASN A 46 -13.76 1.42 -13.72
N ILE A 47 -14.73 2.33 -13.53
CA ILE A 47 -14.88 3.13 -12.30
C ILE A 47 -14.82 2.26 -11.03
N GLY A 48 -15.49 1.10 -11.03
CA GLY A 48 -15.52 0.21 -9.87
C GLY A 48 -14.13 -0.26 -9.41
N ILE A 49 -13.22 -0.51 -10.34
CA ILE A 49 -11.87 -0.99 -10.02
C ILE A 49 -11.01 0.13 -9.48
N TYR A 50 -11.19 1.34 -10.01
CA TYR A 50 -10.48 2.52 -9.54
C TYR A 50 -10.91 2.94 -8.13
N VAL A 51 -12.16 2.66 -7.75
CA VAL A 51 -12.65 2.83 -6.36
C VAL A 51 -11.94 1.88 -5.38
N ILE A 52 -11.46 0.72 -5.83
CA ILE A 52 -10.70 -0.24 -4.99
C ILE A 52 -9.20 0.07 -5.04
N TYR A 53 -8.68 0.30 -6.25
CA TYR A 53 -7.29 0.64 -6.52
C TYR A 53 -6.84 1.88 -5.75
N ALA A 54 -7.62 2.97 -5.79
CA ALA A 54 -7.20 4.25 -5.23
C ALA A 54 -6.97 4.19 -3.70
N PRO A 55 -7.86 3.61 -2.88
CA PRO A 55 -7.60 3.40 -1.45
C PRO A 55 -6.39 2.49 -1.17
N LEU A 56 -6.20 1.40 -1.94
CA LEU A 56 -5.05 0.51 -1.77
C LEU A 56 -3.73 1.26 -1.98
N MET A 57 -3.66 2.06 -3.04
CA MET A 57 -2.49 2.89 -3.33
C MET A 57 -2.29 3.97 -2.28
N LEU A 58 -3.36 4.71 -1.95
CA LEU A 58 -3.29 5.83 -1.02
C LEU A 58 -2.86 5.35 0.37
N PHE A 59 -3.53 4.35 0.93
CA PHE A 59 -3.20 3.83 2.25
C PHE A 59 -1.87 3.08 2.25
N GLY A 60 -1.54 2.35 1.19
CA GLY A 60 -0.26 1.69 1.04
C GLY A 60 0.91 2.69 1.09
N ILE A 61 0.85 3.75 0.27
CA ILE A 61 1.88 4.80 0.23
C ILE A 61 1.93 5.54 1.57
N VAL A 62 0.80 6.05 2.06
CA VAL A 62 0.75 6.85 3.30
C VAL A 62 1.22 6.03 4.49
N GLY A 63 0.76 4.78 4.61
CA GLY A 63 1.16 3.90 5.72
C GLY A 63 2.64 3.55 5.69
N LEU A 64 3.22 3.29 4.50
CA LEU A 64 4.67 3.09 4.38
C LEU A 64 5.46 4.33 4.81
N LEU A 65 5.00 5.53 4.43
CA LEU A 65 5.65 6.79 4.83
C LEU A 65 5.58 7.03 6.34
N LEU A 66 4.43 6.76 6.96
CA LEU A 66 4.21 6.94 8.40
C LEU A 66 5.01 5.95 9.26
N TYR A 67 5.09 4.68 8.85
CA TYR A 67 5.75 3.63 9.62
C TYR A 67 7.20 3.36 9.19
N ARG A 68 7.73 4.13 8.23
CA ARG A 68 9.15 4.06 7.86
C ARG A 68 10.02 4.42 9.06
N LYS A 69 10.95 3.54 9.43
CA LYS A 69 11.93 3.81 10.49
C LYS A 69 12.73 5.06 10.11
N LYS A 70 12.68 6.12 10.93
CA LYS A 70 13.58 7.28 10.74
C LYS A 70 15.01 6.78 10.91
N LYS A 71 15.80 6.85 9.84
CA LYS A 71 17.25 6.67 9.92
C LYS A 71 17.77 7.80 10.81
N HIS A 72 18.15 7.49 12.05
CA HIS A 72 18.93 8.44 12.85
C HIS A 72 20.24 8.63 12.11
N LEU A 73 20.42 9.81 11.52
CA LEU A 73 21.73 10.24 11.04
C LEU A 73 22.62 10.38 12.28
N PRO A 74 23.82 9.79 12.31
CA PRO A 74 24.80 10.16 13.33
C PRO A 74 25.09 11.65 13.16
N GLN A 75 24.85 12.44 14.21
CA GLN A 75 25.30 13.84 14.29
C GLN A 75 26.80 13.86 14.57
#